data_AF-A0A6L8IG16-F1
#
_entry.id   AF-A0A6L8IG16-F1
#
_cell.length_a   1.000
_cell.length_b   1.000
_cell.length_c   1.000
_cell.angle_alpha   90.00
_cell.angle_beta   90.00
_cell.angle_gamma   90.00
#
_symmetry.space_group_name_H-M   'P 1'
#
loop_
_entity.id
_entity.type
_entity.pdbx_description
1 polymer ?
#
loop_
_entity_poly.entity_id
_entity_poly.type
_entity_poly.pdbx_seq_one_letter_code
_entity_poly.pdbx_strand_id
1 'polypeptide(L)'
;MRLLPARHGDGRGGTAGGQSRAQRRRHRSFDHEHLPLRHLPAYPAGHPRRSQINVANHGRRKLNPIRQFTPALLAATLALWACGSEQPAATSAGTESSGAGASEPAPAVEEVDLATLLAAANPDRGRRLYIQCRACHTLVAEGNQLLGPNLLGFLDRPAGTAPGYEYSEALLASEITWTPETLDHWMRSPSEVIPGNKMIFAGIRRARDRADLIAYLQQSTAEQ
;
A
#
# COMPACT_ATOMS: atom_id res chain seq x y z
N MET A 1 -37.62 3.94 73.28
CA MET A 1 -37.57 2.71 72.46
C MET A 1 -37.09 3.12 71.07
N ARG A 2 -35.99 2.65 70.48
CA ARG A 2 -35.20 1.43 70.68
C ARG A 2 -33.70 1.76 70.72
N LEU A 3 -33.02 1.02 71.61
CA LEU A 3 -31.58 0.98 71.80
C LEU A 3 -30.89 0.23 70.64
N LEU A 4 -29.69 0.69 70.27
CA LEU A 4 -28.67 -0.10 69.57
C LEU A 4 -28.23 -1.30 70.44
N PRO A 5 -27.60 -2.32 69.81
CA PRO A 5 -26.27 -2.64 70.30
C PRO A 5 -25.22 -2.83 69.21
N ALA A 6 -23.98 -2.73 69.69
CA ALA A 6 -22.73 -2.68 68.96
C ALA A 6 -22.12 -4.08 68.72
N ARG A 7 -21.29 -4.13 67.68
CA ARG A 7 -19.98 -4.82 67.50
C ARG A 7 -19.78 -6.24 68.06
N HIS A 8 -19.26 -7.11 67.19
CA HIS A 8 -18.06 -7.91 67.46
C HIS A 8 -17.27 -8.12 66.16
N GLY A 9 -15.95 -8.00 66.25
CA GLY A 9 -15.01 -8.33 65.18
C GLY A 9 -14.16 -9.53 65.56
N ASP A 10 -13.58 -10.16 64.54
CA ASP A 10 -12.43 -11.07 64.55
C ASP A 10 -11.81 -10.93 63.14
N GLY A 11 -10.52 -10.74 62.89
CA GLY A 11 -9.35 -11.12 63.67
C GLY A 11 -8.73 -12.40 63.12
N ARG A 12 -8.14 -12.39 61.92
CA ARG A 12 -7.14 -13.40 61.52
C ARG A 12 -6.25 -12.96 60.37
N GLY A 13 -4.97 -12.74 60.69
CA GLY A 13 -3.88 -12.57 59.75
C GLY A 13 -3.44 -13.92 59.16
N GLY A 14 -2.90 -13.85 57.94
CA GLY A 14 -2.23 -14.96 57.27
C GLY A 14 -1.05 -14.43 56.47
N THR A 15 0.14 -14.61 57.01
CA THR A 15 1.42 -14.39 56.32
C THR A 15 1.60 -15.49 55.27
N ALA A 16 1.61 -15.14 53.98
CA ALA A 16 2.05 -16.04 52.91
C ALA A 16 3.37 -15.52 52.33
N GLY A 17 4.43 -16.29 52.58
CA GLY A 17 5.81 -15.97 52.24
C GLY A 17 6.08 -15.82 50.75
N GLY A 18 7.09 -15.00 50.47
CA GLY A 18 7.66 -14.82 49.14
C GLY A 18 8.23 -16.13 48.61
N GLN A 19 7.82 -16.48 47.40
CA GLN A 19 8.44 -17.55 46.62
C GLN A 19 9.43 -16.92 45.65
N SER A 20 10.69 -17.31 45.80
CA SER A 20 11.81 -16.88 44.97
C SER A 20 11.66 -17.36 43.52
N ARG A 21 12.16 -16.53 42.61
CA ARG A 21 12.02 -16.60 41.15
C ARG A 21 12.77 -17.78 40.48
N ALA A 22 13.27 -18.75 41.26
CA ALA A 22 14.20 -19.78 40.79
C ALA A 22 13.60 -21.20 40.70
N GLN A 23 12.34 -21.43 41.09
CA GLN A 23 11.77 -22.79 41.20
C GLN A 23 10.60 -23.10 40.24
N ARG A 24 10.34 -22.24 39.24
CA ARG A 24 9.41 -22.49 38.13
C ARG A 24 10.12 -22.94 36.84
N ARG A 25 11.14 -23.79 36.96
CA ARG A 25 11.76 -24.49 35.81
C ARG A 25 12.10 -25.90 36.25
N ARG A 26 11.13 -26.80 36.12
CA ARG A 26 11.23 -28.28 36.09
C ARG A 26 9.84 -28.81 36.46
N HIS A 27 8.97 -28.95 35.46
CA HIS A 27 7.82 -29.87 35.40
C HIS A 27 6.88 -29.42 34.28
N ARG A 28 7.23 -29.79 33.06
CA ARG A 28 6.27 -30.11 31.99
C ARG A 28 7.02 -31.03 31.03
N SER A 29 7.18 -32.26 31.50
CA SER A 29 7.54 -33.37 30.63
C SER A 29 6.35 -33.69 29.75
N PHE A 30 6.69 -34.03 28.52
CA PHE A 30 5.84 -34.46 27.43
C PHE A 30 4.90 -35.60 27.83
N ASP A 31 3.60 -35.41 27.63
CA ASP A 31 2.65 -36.50 27.39
C ASP A 31 1.95 -36.19 26.05
N HIS A 32 2.55 -36.67 24.96
CA HIS A 32 1.88 -36.75 23.66
C HIS A 32 0.98 -37.99 23.69
N GLU A 33 -0.26 -37.80 24.13
CA GLU A 33 -1.28 -38.82 24.05
C GLU A 33 -1.72 -38.97 22.59
N HIS A 34 -1.52 -40.17 22.07
CA HIS A 34 -1.89 -40.60 20.73
C HIS A 34 -3.41 -40.54 20.52
N LEU A 35 -3.86 -39.67 19.62
CA LEU A 35 -5.22 -39.73 19.07
C LEU A 35 -5.26 -40.77 17.94
N PRO A 36 -6.10 -41.83 18.02
CA PRO A 36 -6.21 -42.83 16.98
C PRO A 36 -7.00 -42.29 15.78
N LEU A 37 -6.30 -42.08 14.66
CA LEU A 37 -6.93 -41.86 13.35
C LEU A 37 -7.50 -43.17 12.82
N ARG A 38 -8.73 -43.50 13.20
CA ARG A 38 -9.56 -44.48 12.49
C ARG A 38 -10.91 -43.85 12.21
N HIS A 39 -11.31 -43.92 10.94
CA HIS A 39 -12.55 -43.42 10.35
C HIS A 39 -12.51 -42.00 9.79
N LEU A 40 -11.74 -41.82 8.71
CA LEU A 40 -12.06 -40.85 7.66
C LEU A 40 -12.78 -41.60 6.52
N PRO A 41 -13.99 -41.21 6.12
CA PRO A 41 -14.67 -41.79 4.97
C PRO A 41 -13.95 -41.42 3.67
N ALA A 42 -13.88 -42.40 2.76
CA ALA A 42 -13.30 -42.25 1.44
C ALA A 42 -14.08 -41.20 0.63
N TYR A 43 -13.44 -40.08 0.31
CA TYR A 43 -13.95 -39.14 -0.70
C TYR A 43 -13.81 -39.75 -2.10
N PRO A 44 -14.85 -39.73 -2.94
CA PRO A 44 -14.75 -40.18 -4.32
C PRO A 44 -13.94 -39.20 -5.16
N ALA A 45 -13.01 -39.76 -5.95
CA ALA A 45 -12.22 -39.05 -6.95
C ALA A 45 -13.12 -38.51 -8.07
N GLY A 46 -13.41 -37.20 -8.02
CA GLY A 46 -13.99 -36.45 -9.13
C GLY A 46 -12.87 -35.81 -9.96
N HIS A 47 -12.54 -36.40 -11.11
CA HIS A 47 -11.67 -35.77 -12.10
C HIS A 47 -12.40 -34.60 -12.80
N PRO A 48 -11.86 -33.38 -12.81
CA PRO A 48 -12.27 -32.41 -13.81
C PRO A 48 -11.62 -32.78 -15.15
N ARG A 49 -12.46 -32.96 -16.17
CA ARG A 49 -12.05 -33.12 -17.56
C ARG A 49 -11.11 -31.98 -17.95
N ARG A 50 -9.88 -32.35 -18.32
CA ARG A 50 -8.89 -31.48 -18.95
C ARG A 50 -9.43 -31.06 -20.33
N SER A 51 -10.11 -29.92 -20.41
CA SER A 51 -10.44 -29.29 -21.69
C SER A 51 -9.12 -28.91 -22.36
N GLN A 52 -8.81 -29.58 -23.47
CA GLN A 52 -7.70 -29.25 -24.33
C GLN A 52 -7.93 -27.85 -24.91
N ILE A 53 -7.32 -26.84 -24.31
CA ILE A 53 -7.19 -25.53 -24.93
C ILE A 53 -6.13 -25.69 -26.01
N ASN A 54 -6.56 -25.70 -27.27
CA ASN A 54 -5.71 -25.56 -28.43
C ASN A 54 -4.97 -24.22 -28.33
N VAL A 55 -3.72 -24.26 -27.85
CA VAL A 55 -2.78 -23.14 -28.00
C VAL A 55 -2.36 -23.12 -29.46
N ALA A 56 -3.19 -22.48 -30.30
CA ALA A 56 -2.81 -22.10 -31.65
C ALA A 56 -1.59 -21.19 -31.55
N ASN A 57 -0.45 -21.75 -31.93
CA ASN A 57 0.86 -21.13 -31.97
C ASN A 57 0.82 -19.97 -32.98
N HIS A 58 0.48 -18.78 -32.50
CA HIS A 58 0.43 -17.57 -33.30
C HIS A 58 1.85 -17.17 -33.69
N GLY A 59 2.21 -17.55 -34.92
CA GLY A 59 3.04 -16.77 -35.84
C GLY A 59 4.25 -16.09 -35.22
N ARG A 60 5.41 -16.74 -35.38
CA ARG A 60 6.73 -16.09 -35.28
C ARG A 60 6.70 -14.79 -36.08
N ARG A 61 6.59 -13.65 -35.40
CA ARG A 61 6.73 -12.34 -36.05
C ARG A 61 8.18 -12.25 -36.51
N LYS A 62 8.36 -12.22 -37.83
CA LYS A 62 9.65 -12.04 -38.49
C LYS A 62 10.30 -10.77 -37.96
N LEU A 63 11.47 -10.93 -37.33
CA LEU A 63 12.35 -9.83 -36.97
C LEU A 63 12.78 -9.14 -38.27
N ASN A 64 12.44 -7.87 -38.41
CA ASN A 64 12.81 -7.04 -39.53
C ASN A 64 14.31 -6.69 -39.38
N PRO A 65 15.19 -6.99 -40.36
CA PRO A 65 16.58 -6.58 -40.27
C PRO A 65 16.66 -5.06 -40.48
N ILE A 66 16.99 -4.36 -39.40
CA ILE A 66 17.29 -2.93 -39.43
C ILE A 66 18.45 -2.71 -40.40
N ARG A 67 18.16 -1.85 -41.37
CA ARG A 67 19.05 -1.38 -42.43
C ARG A 67 20.44 -1.04 -41.89
N GLN A 68 21.40 -1.51 -42.67
CA GLN A 68 22.83 -1.23 -42.64
C GLN A 68 23.06 0.29 -42.53
N PHE A 69 23.53 0.75 -41.38
CA PHE A 69 24.15 2.06 -41.23
C PHE A 69 25.63 1.92 -41.58
N THR A 70 25.99 2.48 -42.73
CA THR A 70 27.35 2.61 -43.24
C THR A 70 28.20 3.47 -42.30
N PRO A 71 29.34 2.98 -41.76
CA PRO A 71 30.26 3.80 -41.00
C PRO A 71 31.36 4.40 -41.90
N ALA A 72 31.82 5.57 -41.46
CA ALA A 72 33.19 6.09 -41.61
C ALA A 72 33.63 6.64 -42.98
N LEU A 73 33.42 7.95 -43.15
CA LEU A 73 34.33 8.82 -43.89
C LEU A 73 35.39 9.35 -42.90
N LEU A 74 36.62 8.89 -43.09
CA LEU A 74 37.86 9.49 -42.57
C LEU A 74 38.20 10.72 -43.40
N ALA A 75 38.35 11.88 -42.77
CA ALA A 75 39.28 12.91 -43.24
C ALA A 75 39.60 13.87 -42.08
N ALA A 76 40.77 13.66 -41.49
CA ALA A 76 41.42 14.56 -40.57
C ALA A 76 41.80 15.86 -41.27
N THR A 77 41.56 17.00 -40.61
CA THR A 77 42.37 18.20 -40.81
C THR A 77 42.73 18.78 -39.44
N LEU A 78 44.02 18.64 -39.13
CA LEU A 78 44.73 19.35 -38.07
C LEU A 78 44.92 20.80 -38.51
N ALA A 79 44.56 21.76 -37.67
CA ALA A 79 45.17 23.08 -37.67
C ALA A 79 45.27 23.61 -36.24
N LEU A 80 46.52 23.72 -35.79
CA LEU A 80 46.96 24.31 -34.54
C LEU A 80 46.53 25.78 -34.45
N TRP A 81 45.98 26.19 -33.31
CA TRP A 81 46.30 27.51 -32.77
C TRP A 81 46.44 27.46 -31.26
N ALA A 82 47.68 27.72 -30.85
CA ALA A 82 48.13 27.83 -29.48
C ALA A 82 47.96 29.29 -29.02
N CYS A 83 47.21 29.47 -27.94
CA CYS A 83 47.37 30.51 -26.92
C CYS A 83 46.43 30.06 -25.79
N GLY A 84 46.87 29.62 -24.61
CA GLY A 84 47.83 30.28 -23.75
C GLY A 84 47.08 31.21 -22.80
N SER A 85 46.41 30.66 -21.78
CA SER A 85 46.15 31.31 -20.48
C SER A 85 45.43 30.35 -19.50
N GLU A 86 46.16 29.95 -18.47
CA GLU A 86 45.76 29.80 -17.05
C GLU A 86 44.38 29.20 -16.68
N GLN A 87 44.44 28.07 -15.97
CA GLN A 87 43.40 27.56 -15.05
C GLN A 87 43.23 28.50 -13.84
N PRO A 88 42.05 28.55 -13.17
CA PRO A 88 41.79 27.55 -12.13
C PRO A 88 40.32 27.19 -11.84
N ALA A 89 40.21 26.18 -10.99
CA ALA A 89 39.01 25.60 -10.42
C ALA A 89 38.25 26.54 -9.45
N ALA A 90 36.96 26.20 -9.29
CA ALA A 90 36.12 26.34 -8.09
C ALA A 90 35.84 27.73 -7.49
N THR A 91 34.54 28.05 -7.38
CA THR A 91 33.83 28.63 -6.20
C THR A 91 32.79 29.73 -6.56
N SER A 92 31.91 30.01 -5.58
CA SER A 92 30.65 30.78 -5.56
C SER A 92 29.45 30.01 -6.13
N ALA A 93 28.50 29.49 -5.35
CA ALA A 93 27.81 30.01 -4.15
C ALA A 93 27.22 31.41 -4.35
N GLY A 94 25.89 31.42 -4.49
CA GLY A 94 25.03 32.58 -4.23
C GLY A 94 24.78 33.48 -5.44
N THR A 95 23.53 33.50 -5.91
CA THR A 95 22.73 34.73 -5.97
C THR A 95 21.27 34.35 -6.28
N GLU A 96 20.43 34.60 -5.30
CA GLU A 96 18.99 34.78 -5.45
C GLU A 96 18.73 35.84 -6.53
N SER A 97 17.86 35.53 -7.49
CA SER A 97 17.18 36.57 -8.26
C SER A 97 15.69 36.31 -8.19
N SER A 98 15.12 36.86 -7.13
CA SER A 98 13.71 37.18 -6.99
C SER A 98 13.26 38.01 -8.21
N GLY A 99 12.53 37.35 -9.10
CA GLY A 99 11.74 38.00 -10.14
C GLY A 99 10.30 38.09 -9.68
N ALA A 100 9.94 39.24 -9.09
CA ALA A 100 8.56 39.62 -8.84
C ALA A 100 7.86 39.87 -10.19
N GLY A 101 7.27 38.81 -10.74
CA GLY A 101 6.25 38.91 -11.77
C GLY A 101 4.90 39.18 -11.11
N ALA A 102 4.33 40.34 -11.39
CA ALA A 102 2.99 40.73 -10.96
C ALA A 102 1.99 39.63 -11.30
N SER A 103 1.25 39.20 -10.28
CA SER A 103 0.24 38.17 -10.37
C SER A 103 -0.92 38.67 -11.25
N GLU A 104 -0.96 38.19 -12.49
CA GLU A 104 -2.20 38.05 -13.23
C GLU A 104 -3.14 37.16 -12.39
N PRO A 105 -4.43 37.51 -12.19
CA PRO A 105 -5.33 36.66 -11.44
C PRO A 105 -5.45 35.34 -12.20
N ALA A 106 -4.90 34.27 -11.63
CA ALA A 106 -5.12 32.93 -12.10
C ALA A 106 -6.64 32.71 -12.21
N PRO A 107 -7.17 32.23 -13.35
CA PRO A 107 -8.57 31.93 -13.45
C PRO A 107 -8.93 30.98 -12.32
N ALA A 108 -10.03 31.28 -11.62
CA ALA A 108 -10.58 30.40 -10.59
C ALA A 108 -10.60 28.99 -11.17
N VAL A 109 -9.79 28.11 -10.60
CA VAL A 109 -9.81 26.70 -10.93
C VAL A 109 -11.20 26.21 -10.61
N GLU A 110 -12.00 26.01 -11.65
CA GLU A 110 -13.26 25.32 -11.56
C GLU A 110 -12.91 23.91 -11.05
N GLU A 111 -13.00 23.71 -9.73
CA GLU A 111 -12.74 22.42 -9.11
C GLU A 111 -13.79 21.45 -9.67
N VAL A 112 -13.39 20.67 -10.67
CA VAL A 112 -14.25 19.69 -11.32
C VAL A 112 -14.71 18.70 -10.25
N ASP A 113 -16.02 18.61 -10.08
CA ASP A 113 -16.66 17.72 -9.13
C ASP A 113 -16.25 16.25 -9.35
N LEU A 114 -16.01 15.53 -8.25
CA LEU A 114 -15.56 14.14 -8.28
C LEU A 114 -16.59 13.22 -8.95
N ALA A 115 -17.89 13.44 -8.74
CA ALA A 115 -18.92 12.61 -9.36
C ALA A 115 -18.87 12.74 -10.90
N THR A 116 -18.65 13.95 -11.41
CA THR A 116 -18.43 14.20 -12.84
C THR A 116 -17.17 13.48 -13.36
N LEU A 117 -16.07 13.52 -12.59
CA LEU A 117 -14.84 12.82 -12.96
C LEU A 117 -14.99 11.30 -12.97
N LEU A 118 -15.71 10.74 -11.99
CA LEU A 118 -16.01 9.31 -11.89
C LEU A 118 -16.94 8.83 -13.00
N ALA A 119 -17.96 9.61 -13.35
CA ALA A 119 -18.86 9.30 -14.47
C ALA A 119 -18.11 9.19 -15.81
N ALA A 120 -17.05 9.98 -15.98
CA ALA A 120 -16.21 9.94 -17.16
C ALA A 120 -14.99 9.02 -17.01
N ALA A 121 -14.78 8.34 -15.87
CA ALA A 121 -13.54 7.64 -15.51
C ALA A 121 -13.16 6.51 -16.50
N ASN A 122 -11.86 6.22 -16.61
CA ASN A 122 -11.31 5.15 -17.42
C ASN A 122 -10.59 4.11 -16.54
N PRO A 123 -11.23 2.97 -16.24
CA PRO A 123 -10.67 1.92 -15.40
C PRO A 123 -9.37 1.30 -15.96
N ASP A 124 -9.20 1.25 -17.28
CA ASP A 124 -7.96 0.73 -17.87
C ASP A 124 -6.77 1.66 -17.61
N ARG A 125 -7.00 2.99 -17.56
CA ARG A 125 -6.01 3.97 -17.07
C ARG A 125 -5.75 3.75 -15.59
N GLY A 126 -6.80 3.59 -14.78
CA GLY A 126 -6.70 3.27 -13.36
C GLY A 126 -5.84 2.04 -13.08
N ARG A 127 -6.04 0.96 -13.85
CA ARG A 127 -5.23 -0.26 -13.76
C ARG A 127 -3.73 0.00 -13.98
N ARG A 128 -3.38 0.91 -14.89
CA ARG A 128 -1.98 1.30 -15.11
C ARG A 128 -1.44 2.12 -13.95
N LEU A 129 -2.26 3.00 -13.36
CA LEU A 129 -1.89 3.77 -12.18
C LEU A 129 -1.69 2.89 -10.95
N TYR A 130 -2.44 1.78 -10.83
CA TYR A 130 -2.30 0.79 -9.76
C TYR A 130 -0.90 0.15 -9.69
N ILE A 131 -0.06 0.27 -10.72
CA ILE A 131 1.34 -0.16 -10.67
C ILE A 131 2.10 0.51 -9.51
N GLN A 132 1.71 1.72 -9.11
CA GLN A 132 2.28 2.43 -7.95
C GLN A 132 1.86 1.80 -6.61
N CYS A 133 0.75 1.07 -6.59
CA CYS A 133 0.15 0.50 -5.38
C CYS A 133 0.51 -0.98 -5.20
N ARG A 134 0.68 -1.72 -6.30
CA ARG A 134 0.82 -3.19 -6.31
C ARG A 134 2.02 -3.76 -5.54
N ALA A 135 3.04 -2.93 -5.25
CA ALA A 135 4.18 -3.34 -4.44
C ALA A 135 3.80 -3.51 -2.97
N CYS A 136 2.77 -2.79 -2.53
CA CYS A 136 2.32 -2.77 -1.13
C CYS A 136 0.93 -3.37 -0.96
N HIS A 137 0.14 -3.52 -2.02
CA HIS A 137 -1.25 -3.98 -1.92
C HIS A 137 -1.57 -5.10 -2.90
N THR A 138 -2.41 -6.02 -2.43
CA THR A 138 -3.04 -7.07 -3.24
C THR A 138 -4.54 -6.78 -3.39
N LEU A 139 -5.16 -7.26 -4.48
CA LEU A 139 -6.59 -7.07 -4.78
C LEU A 139 -7.35 -8.40 -4.90
N VAL A 140 -6.75 -9.51 -4.52
CA VAL A 140 -7.31 -10.86 -4.77
C VAL A 140 -7.80 -11.51 -3.48
N ALA A 141 -8.80 -12.37 -3.59
CA ALA A 141 -9.25 -13.20 -2.48
C ALA A 141 -8.11 -14.03 -1.91
N GLU A 142 -8.04 -14.11 -0.57
CA GLU A 142 -6.96 -14.79 0.15
C GLU A 142 -5.55 -14.26 -0.18
N GLY A 143 -5.46 -13.08 -0.81
CA GLY A 143 -4.19 -12.46 -1.14
C GLY A 143 -3.40 -12.08 0.11
N ASN A 144 -2.09 -12.28 0.05
CA ASN A 144 -1.19 -11.93 1.14
C ASN A 144 -1.31 -10.45 1.53
N GLN A 145 -1.21 -10.21 2.83
CA GLN A 145 -0.84 -8.90 3.36
C GLN A 145 0.63 -8.63 2.95
N LEU A 146 0.92 -7.45 2.42
CA LEU A 146 2.29 -7.05 2.04
C LEU A 146 2.77 -5.96 3.00
N LEU A 147 3.43 -4.91 2.48
CA LEU A 147 3.71 -3.70 3.25
C LEU A 147 2.42 -2.96 3.63
N GLY A 148 1.39 -3.05 2.79
CA GLY A 148 0.04 -2.57 3.04
C GLY A 148 -0.98 -3.72 3.11
N PRO A 149 -2.21 -3.44 3.55
CA PRO A 149 -3.25 -4.46 3.63
C PRO A 149 -3.70 -4.93 2.24
N ASN A 150 -4.26 -6.14 2.16
CA ASN A 150 -5.10 -6.55 1.05
C ASN A 150 -6.33 -5.63 0.96
N LEU A 151 -6.64 -5.16 -0.26
CA LEU A 151 -7.70 -4.19 -0.50
C LEU A 151 -9.00 -4.84 -1.01
N LEU A 152 -9.12 -6.16 -1.06
CA LEU A 152 -10.38 -6.79 -1.46
C LEU A 152 -11.50 -6.40 -0.47
N GLY A 153 -12.65 -5.98 -1.01
CA GLY A 153 -13.83 -5.62 -0.25
C GLY A 153 -13.58 -4.48 0.75
N PHE A 154 -12.69 -3.53 0.46
CA PHE A 154 -12.36 -2.43 1.38
C PHE A 154 -13.33 -1.25 1.32
N LEU A 155 -14.07 -1.10 0.22
CA LEU A 155 -15.02 0.00 0.03
C LEU A 155 -16.15 -0.06 1.05
N ASP A 156 -16.61 1.12 1.45
CA ASP A 156 -17.67 1.34 2.45
C ASP A 156 -17.36 0.77 3.85
N ARG A 157 -16.12 0.31 4.09
CA ARG A 157 -15.67 -0.13 5.41
C ARG A 157 -14.92 0.96 6.15
N PRO A 158 -14.96 0.95 7.49
CA PRO A 158 -14.11 1.81 8.29
C PRO A 158 -12.62 1.52 8.03
N ALA A 159 -11.80 2.56 8.02
CA ALA A 159 -10.36 2.47 7.90
C ALA A 159 -9.76 1.64 9.05
N GLY A 160 -8.66 0.94 8.76
CA GLY A 160 -7.98 0.15 9.79
C GLY A 160 -8.67 -1.16 10.20
N THR A 161 -9.65 -1.66 9.42
CA THR A 161 -10.44 -2.84 9.79
C THR A 161 -10.15 -4.10 9.00
N ALA A 162 -9.15 -4.12 8.09
CA ALA A 162 -8.83 -5.36 7.39
C ALA A 162 -8.28 -6.42 8.36
N PRO A 163 -8.82 -7.66 8.32
CA PRO A 163 -8.43 -8.70 9.27
C PRO A 163 -6.97 -9.09 9.06
N GLY A 164 -6.24 -9.27 10.16
CA GLY A 164 -4.87 -9.79 10.15
C GLY A 164 -3.80 -8.81 9.65
N TYR A 165 -4.08 -7.51 9.58
CA TYR A 165 -3.09 -6.47 9.26
C TYR A 165 -2.89 -5.51 10.44
N GLU A 166 -1.63 -5.16 10.72
CA GLU A 166 -1.27 -4.22 11.79
C GLU A 166 -1.19 -2.78 11.29
N TYR A 167 -2.17 -1.97 11.68
CA TYR A 167 -2.27 -0.58 11.26
C TYR A 167 -1.41 0.39 12.08
N SER A 168 -1.32 1.64 11.63
CA SER A 168 -0.88 2.77 12.46
C SER A 168 -1.97 3.18 13.43
N GLU A 169 -1.60 3.61 14.63
CA GLU A 169 -2.54 4.17 15.61
C GLU A 169 -3.36 5.33 15.02
N ALA A 170 -2.73 6.19 14.22
CA ALA A 170 -3.38 7.32 13.58
C ALA A 170 -4.52 6.90 12.62
N LEU A 171 -4.32 5.85 11.83
CA LEU A 171 -5.35 5.33 10.92
C LEU A 171 -6.46 4.59 11.66
N LEU A 172 -6.15 3.90 12.77
CA LEU A 172 -7.17 3.28 13.62
C LEU A 172 -8.07 4.32 14.30
N ALA A 173 -7.54 5.52 14.56
CA ALA A 173 -8.26 6.61 15.21
C ALA A 173 -8.96 7.58 14.22
N SER A 174 -8.83 7.40 12.91
CA SER A 174 -9.21 8.43 11.93
C SER A 174 -10.72 8.53 11.65
N GLU A 175 -11.53 7.59 12.14
CA GLU A 175 -12.99 7.50 11.91
C GLU A 175 -13.42 7.53 10.42
N ILE A 176 -12.47 7.39 9.51
CA ILE A 176 -12.71 7.41 8.06
C ILE A 176 -13.44 6.14 7.65
N THR A 177 -14.44 6.27 6.79
CA THR A 177 -15.01 5.17 6.01
C THR A 177 -14.58 5.33 4.56
N TRP A 178 -14.15 4.24 3.91
CA TRP A 178 -13.63 4.28 2.53
C TRP A 178 -14.72 4.44 1.49
N THR A 179 -15.16 5.68 1.30
CA THR A 179 -16.02 6.13 0.19
C THR A 179 -15.16 6.66 -0.98
N PRO A 180 -15.73 6.85 -2.19
CA PRO A 180 -15.01 7.47 -3.30
C PRO A 180 -14.41 8.85 -2.94
N GLU A 181 -15.12 9.65 -2.16
CA GLU A 181 -14.72 11.00 -1.74
C GLU A 181 -13.53 10.95 -0.79
N THR A 182 -13.63 10.14 0.27
CA THR A 182 -12.53 9.99 1.25
C THR A 182 -11.30 9.36 0.60
N LEU A 183 -11.49 8.46 -0.37
CA LEU A 183 -10.40 7.90 -1.16
C LEU A 183 -9.73 8.92 -2.08
N ASP A 184 -10.49 9.82 -2.71
CA ASP A 184 -9.92 10.90 -3.52
C ASP A 184 -8.99 11.77 -2.67
N HIS A 185 -9.44 12.19 -1.48
CA HIS A 185 -8.62 12.95 -0.54
C HIS A 185 -7.39 12.14 -0.08
N TRP A 186 -7.60 10.90 0.35
CA TRP A 186 -6.53 10.02 0.81
C TRP A 186 -5.44 9.85 -0.25
N MET A 187 -5.83 9.53 -1.49
CA MET A 187 -4.86 9.34 -2.58
C MET A 187 -4.19 10.63 -3.03
N ARG A 188 -4.77 11.81 -2.77
CA ARG A 188 -4.13 13.10 -3.07
C ARG A 188 -2.89 13.33 -2.21
N SER A 189 -2.96 13.01 -0.91
CA SER A 189 -1.84 13.10 0.03
C SER A 189 -2.14 12.38 1.36
N PRO A 190 -1.77 11.09 1.52
CA PRO A 190 -2.10 10.33 2.72
C PRO A 190 -1.57 10.94 4.01
N SER A 191 -0.34 11.45 3.98
CA SER A 191 0.32 12.06 5.15
C SER A 191 -0.32 13.37 5.60
N GLU A 192 -0.97 14.10 4.69
CA GLU A 192 -1.74 15.30 5.03
C GLU A 192 -3.12 14.93 5.60
N VAL A 193 -3.77 13.91 5.04
CA VAL A 193 -5.11 13.48 5.47
C VAL A 193 -5.07 12.81 6.85
N ILE A 194 -4.10 11.93 7.09
CA ILE A 194 -3.87 11.32 8.40
C ILE A 194 -2.39 11.43 8.76
N PRO A 195 -1.99 12.49 9.48
CA PRO A 195 -0.64 12.60 10.00
C PRO A 195 -0.28 11.40 10.89
N GLY A 196 0.90 10.82 10.67
CA GLY A 196 1.37 9.66 11.44
C GLY A 196 0.87 8.29 10.93
N ASN A 197 0.17 8.25 9.79
CA ASN A 197 -0.10 6.99 9.11
C ASN A 197 1.20 6.34 8.58
N LYS A 198 1.20 5.01 8.42
CA LYS A 198 2.37 4.23 7.97
C LYS A 198 2.49 4.11 6.44
N MET A 199 1.53 4.61 5.65
CA MET A 199 1.55 4.55 4.19
C MET A 199 2.46 5.66 3.63
N ILE A 200 3.70 5.29 3.30
CA ILE A 200 4.66 6.20 2.65
C ILE A 200 4.35 6.29 1.16
N PHE A 201 3.52 7.27 0.79
CA PHE A 201 3.11 7.51 -0.60
C PHE A 201 3.03 9.01 -0.88
N ALA A 202 3.62 9.45 -2.00
CA ALA A 202 3.68 10.86 -2.38
C ALA A 202 2.32 11.46 -2.81
N GLY A 203 1.33 10.60 -3.09
CA GLY A 203 0.02 11.00 -3.57
C GLY A 203 -0.07 11.17 -5.10
N ILE A 204 -1.29 11.27 -5.60
CA ILE A 204 -1.63 11.48 -7.01
C ILE A 204 -2.30 12.85 -7.14
N ARG A 205 -1.57 13.82 -7.70
CA ARG A 205 -2.01 15.23 -7.72
C ARG A 205 -3.17 15.49 -8.68
N ARG A 206 -3.18 14.84 -9.84
CA ARG A 206 -4.23 15.05 -10.85
C ARG A 206 -5.53 14.37 -10.43
N ALA A 207 -6.60 15.14 -10.27
CA ALA A 207 -7.92 14.62 -9.89
C ALA A 207 -8.44 13.55 -10.85
N ARG A 208 -8.19 13.74 -12.16
CA ARG A 208 -8.57 12.76 -13.18
C ARG A 208 -7.87 11.40 -13.02
N ASP A 209 -6.59 11.40 -12.66
CA ASP A 209 -5.85 10.16 -12.42
C ASP A 209 -6.38 9.44 -11.18
N ARG A 210 -6.74 10.19 -10.12
CA ARG A 210 -7.38 9.62 -8.92
C ARG A 210 -8.74 9.00 -9.26
N ALA A 211 -9.60 9.70 -10.00
CA ALA A 211 -10.90 9.19 -10.42
C ALA A 211 -10.78 7.92 -11.28
N ASP A 212 -9.84 7.87 -12.23
CA ASP A 212 -9.55 6.67 -13.03
C ASP A 212 -9.13 5.49 -12.12
N LEU A 213 -8.28 5.75 -11.11
CA LEU A 213 -7.85 4.73 -10.14
C LEU A 213 -8.98 4.27 -9.21
N ILE A 214 -9.82 5.17 -8.71
CA ILE A 214 -10.99 4.84 -7.89
C ILE A 214 -11.91 3.91 -8.66
N ALA A 215 -12.24 4.24 -9.92
CA ALA A 215 -13.08 3.42 -10.77
C ALA A 215 -12.50 2.01 -10.98
N TYR A 216 -11.17 1.91 -11.16
CA TYR A 216 -10.50 0.62 -11.25
C TYR A 216 -10.57 -0.19 -9.96
N LEU A 217 -10.34 0.45 -8.80
CA LEU A 217 -10.39 -0.21 -7.50
C LEU A 217 -11.82 -0.71 -7.22
N GLN A 218 -12.84 0.12 -7.45
CA GLN A 218 -14.26 -0.28 -7.32
C GLN A 218 -14.57 -1.56 -8.09
N GLN A 219 -14.10 -1.67 -9.33
CA GLN A 219 -14.31 -2.87 -10.14
C GLN A 219 -13.49 -4.08 -9.67
N SER A 220 -12.28 -3.83 -9.17
CA SER A 220 -11.33 -4.90 -8.84
C SER A 220 -11.48 -5.42 -7.43
N THR A 221 -12.15 -4.68 -6.54
CA THR A 221 -12.29 -5.00 -5.13
C THR A 221 -13.73 -5.22 -4.69
N ALA A 222 -14.71 -5.07 -5.58
CA ALA A 222 -16.07 -5.53 -5.30
C ALA A 222 -16.02 -7.03 -4.94
N GLU A 223 -16.70 -7.42 -3.86
CA GLU A 223 -16.83 -8.82 -3.48
C GLU A 223 -17.42 -9.60 -4.67
N GLN A 224 -16.71 -10.65 -5.10
CA GLN A 224 -17.14 -11.57 -6.15
C GLN A 224 -17.81 -12.79 -5.56
#